data_AF-A0A2V7I9G7-F1
#
_entry.id   AF-A0A2V7I9G7-F1
#
_cell.length_a   1.000
_cell.length_b   1.000
_cell.length_c   1.000
_cell.angle_alpha   90.00
_cell.angle_beta   90.00
_cell.angle_gamma   90.00
#
_symmetry.space_group_name_H-M   'P 1'
#
loop_
_entity.id
_entity.type
_entity.pdbx_description
1 polymer ?
#
loop_
_entity_poly.entity_id
_entity_poly.type
_entity_poly.pdbx_seq_one_letter_code
_entity_poly.pdbx_strand_id
1 'polypeptide(L)'
;MKLGRAEPLVTALVAGLVRLLAATWRYRVQGWEHVTAARASGRPVIYVLWHSRILPLLYHRRDESLALLISRHRDGGYLAELSERWGYRVVRGSSQRGGDVGLLGLVRYLRQGGEVALTPDGPRGPAERMKPGALAAAQHANAVVIAAGARASSAWWVESWDRFCLPRPFAKVDIVYSAPFGV
;
A
#
# COMPACT_ATOMS: atom_id res chain seq x y z
N MET A 1 -18.67 -8.94 -15.92
CA MET A 1 -18.42 -10.14 -16.76
C MET A 1 -17.88 -11.24 -15.86
N LYS A 2 -18.60 -12.37 -15.72
CA LYS A 2 -18.15 -13.52 -14.91
C LYS A 2 -17.12 -14.30 -15.71
N LEU A 3 -15.83 -14.21 -15.37
CA LEU A 3 -14.85 -15.19 -15.82
C LEU A 3 -14.89 -16.36 -14.82
N GLY A 4 -15.07 -17.59 -15.30
CA GLY A 4 -15.19 -18.79 -14.46
C GLY A 4 -13.83 -19.30 -13.94
N ARG A 5 -13.61 -20.62 -14.05
CA ARG A 5 -12.40 -21.37 -13.62
C ARG A 5 -11.04 -20.84 -14.14
N ALA A 6 -11.03 -19.82 -15.00
CA ALA A 6 -9.82 -19.16 -15.53
C ALA A 6 -9.30 -18.01 -14.65
N GLU A 7 -10.07 -17.56 -13.64
CA GLU A 7 -9.69 -16.48 -12.71
C GLU A 7 -8.27 -16.61 -12.08
N PRO A 8 -7.82 -17.79 -11.59
CA PRO A 8 -6.48 -17.90 -11.00
C PRO A 8 -5.37 -17.76 -12.05
N LEU A 9 -5.59 -18.25 -13.28
CA LEU A 9 -4.61 -18.15 -14.36
C LEU A 9 -4.44 -16.69 -14.82
N VAL A 10 -5.54 -15.96 -14.97
CA VAL A 10 -5.52 -14.54 -15.31
C VAL A 10 -4.80 -13.74 -14.22
N THR A 11 -5.09 -14.03 -12.95
CA THR A 11 -4.42 -13.37 -11.81
C THR A 11 -2.92 -13.62 -11.82
N ALA A 12 -2.49 -14.88 -12.01
CA ALA A 12 -1.08 -15.23 -12.10
C ALA A 12 -0.39 -14.56 -13.29
N LEU A 13 -1.06 -14.47 -14.44
CA LEU A 13 -0.54 -13.82 -15.64
C LEU A 13 -0.39 -12.31 -15.45
N VAL A 14 -1.40 -11.63 -14.88
CA VAL A 14 -1.33 -10.21 -14.55
C VAL A 14 -0.23 -9.94 -13.52
N ALA A 15 -0.15 -10.76 -12.47
CA ALA A 15 0.91 -10.68 -11.46
C ALA A 15 2.31 -10.82 -12.08
N GLY A 16 2.48 -11.78 -12.98
CA GLY A 16 3.71 -12.01 -13.72
C GLY A 16 4.08 -10.82 -14.61
N LEU A 17 3.12 -10.29 -15.38
CA LEU A 17 3.34 -9.14 -16.25
C LEU A 17 3.72 -7.88 -15.45
N VAL A 18 3.02 -7.61 -14.35
CA VAL A 18 3.37 -6.49 -13.46
C VAL A 18 4.75 -6.69 -12.85
N ARG A 19 5.09 -7.91 -12.43
CA ARG A 19 6.42 -8.21 -11.89
C ARG A 19 7.52 -8.00 -12.93
N LEU A 20 7.32 -8.44 -14.17
CA LEU A 20 8.27 -8.24 -15.28
C LEU A 20 8.43 -6.76 -15.61
N LEU A 21 7.32 -6.02 -15.71
CA LEU A 21 7.34 -4.58 -15.93
C LEU A 21 8.11 -3.88 -14.81
N ALA A 22 7.75 -4.17 -13.55
CA ALA A 22 8.32 -3.50 -12.39
C ALA A 22 9.79 -3.85 -12.15
N ALA A 23 10.24 -5.04 -12.60
CA ALA A 23 11.67 -5.40 -12.61
C ALA A 23 12.52 -4.51 -13.53
N THR A 24 11.90 -3.81 -14.49
CA THR A 24 12.63 -2.86 -15.35
C THR A 24 12.79 -1.47 -14.73
N TRP A 25 12.06 -1.15 -13.65
CA TRP A 25 12.09 0.18 -13.06
C TRP A 25 13.39 0.45 -12.31
N ARG A 26 13.86 1.70 -12.37
CA ARG A 26 15.08 2.15 -11.70
C ARG A 26 14.71 3.07 -10.55
N TYR A 27 14.81 2.55 -9.33
CA TYR A 27 14.43 3.29 -8.13
C TYR A 27 15.53 4.24 -7.66
N ARG A 28 15.12 5.44 -7.24
CA ARG A 28 15.94 6.38 -6.46
C ARG A 28 15.16 6.72 -5.20
N VAL A 29 15.73 6.41 -4.04
CA VAL A 29 15.05 6.56 -2.75
C VAL A 29 15.71 7.68 -1.95
N GLN A 30 14.90 8.54 -1.36
CA GLN A 30 15.31 9.60 -0.44
C GLN A 30 14.52 9.46 0.87
N GLY A 31 15.14 9.77 2.01
CA GLY A 31 14.50 9.64 3.32
C GLY A 31 14.45 8.20 3.84
N TRP A 32 15.23 7.27 3.29
CA TRP A 32 15.26 5.89 3.78
C TRP A 32 15.78 5.79 5.22
N GLU A 33 16.67 6.70 5.59
CA GLU A 33 17.15 6.91 6.95
C GLU A 33 16.01 7.12 7.95
N HIS A 34 14.90 7.72 7.55
CA HIS A 34 13.71 7.89 8.38
C HIS A 34 12.98 6.58 8.62
N VAL A 35 12.92 5.72 7.60
CA VAL A 35 12.37 4.36 7.71
C VAL A 35 13.23 3.52 8.65
N THR A 36 14.55 3.56 8.48
CA THR A 36 15.49 2.87 9.36
C THR A 36 15.39 3.36 10.80
N ALA A 37 15.36 4.68 11.02
CA ALA A 37 15.24 5.26 12.36
C ALA A 37 13.90 4.90 13.04
N ALA A 38 12.79 4.93 12.29
CA ALA A 38 11.48 4.56 12.82
C ALA A 38 11.44 3.08 13.25
N ARG A 39 12.00 2.18 12.43
CA ARG A 39 12.15 0.75 12.80
C ARG A 39 13.00 0.55 14.04
N ALA A 40 14.12 1.26 14.13
CA ALA A 40 15.03 1.18 15.28
C ALA A 40 14.39 1.69 16.58
N SER A 41 13.38 2.57 16.50
CA SER A 41 12.67 3.08 17.67
C SER A 41 11.83 2.03 18.40
N GLY A 42 11.53 0.88 17.78
CA GLY A 42 10.66 -0.15 18.33
C GLY A 42 9.18 0.24 18.41
N ARG A 43 8.81 1.46 17.96
CA ARG A 43 7.42 1.89 17.87
C ARG A 43 6.77 1.33 16.61
N PRO A 44 5.47 1.00 16.63
CA PRO A 44 4.75 0.62 15.42
C PRO A 44 4.82 1.73 14.37
N VAL A 45 4.85 1.37 13.09
CA VAL A 45 4.98 2.34 11.98
C VAL A 45 3.81 2.21 11.03
N ILE A 46 3.19 3.35 10.72
CA ILE A 46 2.18 3.46 9.66
C ILE A 46 2.75 4.28 8.51
N TYR A 47 2.80 3.70 7.33
CA TYR A 47 3.08 4.41 6.08
C TYR A 47 1.78 4.89 5.47
N VAL A 48 1.67 6.18 5.22
CA VAL A 48 0.57 6.75 4.45
C VAL A 48 1.06 7.08 3.04
N LEU A 49 0.31 6.61 2.05
CA LEU A 49 0.64 6.82 0.63
C LEU A 49 -0.62 7.00 -0.19
N TRP A 50 -0.56 7.80 -1.25
CA TRP A 50 -1.71 8.00 -2.12
C TRP A 50 -2.03 6.75 -2.91
N HIS A 51 -3.33 6.46 -3.08
CA HIS A 51 -3.78 5.32 -3.87
C HIS A 51 -3.23 5.39 -5.30
N SER A 52 -3.14 6.60 -5.84
CA SER A 52 -2.60 6.91 -7.16
C SER A 52 -1.14 6.44 -7.37
N ARG A 53 -0.38 6.18 -6.30
CA ARG A 53 1.02 5.75 -6.31
C ARG A 53 1.25 4.39 -5.65
N ILE A 54 0.20 3.64 -5.34
CA ILE A 54 0.29 2.39 -4.59
C ILE A 54 1.22 1.37 -5.25
N LEU A 55 1.17 1.23 -6.58
CA LEU A 55 1.95 0.22 -7.28
C LEU A 55 3.47 0.44 -7.20
N PRO A 56 4.04 1.60 -7.62
CA PRO A 56 5.48 1.80 -7.51
C PRO A 56 5.99 1.75 -6.07
N LEU A 57 5.21 2.26 -5.10
CA LEU A 57 5.58 2.29 -3.67
C LEU A 57 5.55 0.89 -3.05
N LEU A 58 4.49 0.13 -3.27
CA LEU A 58 4.42 -1.23 -2.75
C LEU A 58 5.34 -2.18 -3.53
N TYR A 59 5.56 -2.02 -4.84
CA TYR A 59 6.53 -2.90 -5.48
C TYR A 59 7.96 -2.69 -4.94
N HIS A 60 8.32 -1.45 -4.56
CA HIS A 60 9.59 -1.16 -3.90
C HIS A 60 9.73 -1.83 -2.54
N ARG A 61 8.63 -1.88 -1.77
CA ARG A 61 8.56 -2.37 -0.38
C ARG A 61 8.15 -3.85 -0.26
N ARG A 62 8.18 -4.59 -1.36
CA ARG A 62 7.83 -6.02 -1.40
C ARG A 62 8.80 -6.84 -0.55
N ASP A 63 8.34 -7.98 -0.05
CA ASP A 63 9.10 -8.90 0.80
C ASP A 63 9.55 -8.32 2.16
N GLU A 64 9.03 -7.17 2.57
CA GLU A 64 9.32 -6.53 3.87
C GLU A 64 8.27 -6.83 4.96
N SER A 65 7.39 -7.82 4.74
CA SER A 65 6.34 -8.22 5.69
C SER A 65 5.36 -7.12 6.14
N LEU A 66 5.28 -6.02 5.39
CA LEU A 66 4.35 -4.92 5.64
C LEU A 66 2.89 -5.42 5.56
N ALA A 67 2.02 -4.92 6.43
CA ALA A 67 0.61 -5.24 6.39
C ALA A 67 -0.18 -4.25 5.54
N LEU A 68 -1.06 -4.76 4.70
CA LEU A 68 -1.99 -3.98 3.87
C LEU A 68 -3.43 -4.20 4.32
N LEU A 69 -4.22 -3.14 4.40
CA LEU A 69 -5.67 -3.26 4.60
C LEU A 69 -6.38 -3.47 3.28
N ILE A 70 -6.96 -4.65 3.08
CA ILE A 70 -7.69 -5.01 1.85
C ILE A 70 -9.14 -5.37 2.16
N SER A 71 -10.06 -4.85 1.35
CA SER A 71 -11.50 -5.03 1.55
C SER A 71 -11.96 -6.48 1.39
N ARG A 72 -12.91 -6.94 2.21
CA ARG A 72 -13.51 -8.30 2.19
C ARG A 72 -14.41 -8.57 0.98
N HIS A 73 -14.69 -7.57 0.15
CA HIS A 73 -15.44 -7.78 -1.11
C HIS A 73 -14.68 -8.70 -2.07
N ARG A 74 -15.40 -9.29 -3.03
CA ARG A 74 -14.88 -10.32 -3.96
C ARG A 74 -13.60 -9.88 -4.68
N ASP A 75 -13.58 -8.64 -5.16
CA ASP A 75 -12.41 -8.06 -5.85
C ASP A 75 -11.17 -7.94 -4.95
N GLY A 76 -11.37 -7.82 -3.64
CA GLY A 76 -10.29 -7.79 -2.66
C GLY A 76 -9.68 -9.16 -2.36
N GLY A 77 -10.30 -10.26 -2.82
CA GLY A 77 -9.68 -11.59 -2.76
C GLY A 77 -8.44 -11.68 -3.65
N TYR A 78 -8.53 -11.22 -4.90
CA TYR A 78 -7.42 -11.26 -5.85
C TYR A 78 -6.26 -10.33 -5.43
N LEU A 79 -6.59 -9.14 -4.93
CA LEU A 79 -5.59 -8.21 -4.41
C LEU A 79 -4.91 -8.76 -3.16
N ALA A 80 -5.63 -9.50 -2.30
CA ALA A 80 -5.03 -10.16 -1.15
C ALA A 80 -4.03 -11.22 -1.58
N GLU A 81 -4.42 -12.13 -2.48
CA GLU A 81 -3.53 -13.17 -2.98
C GLU A 81 -2.29 -12.59 -3.69
N LEU A 82 -2.48 -11.56 -4.52
CA LEU A 82 -1.37 -10.87 -5.18
C LEU A 82 -0.41 -10.24 -4.16
N SER A 83 -0.95 -9.59 -3.13
CA SER A 83 -0.15 -8.95 -2.09
C SER A 83 0.67 -9.99 -1.30
N GLU A 84 0.04 -11.10 -0.92
CA GLU A 84 0.72 -12.21 -0.23
C GLU A 84 1.85 -12.80 -1.08
N ARG A 85 1.65 -12.94 -2.40
CA ARG A 85 2.69 -13.37 -3.35
C ARG A 85 3.85 -12.38 -3.48
N TRP A 86 3.67 -11.11 -3.09
CA TRP A 86 4.72 -10.09 -3.01
C TRP A 86 5.28 -9.92 -1.58
N GLY A 87 5.02 -10.90 -0.70
CA GLY A 87 5.59 -10.94 0.64
C GLY A 87 4.90 -10.00 1.65
N TYR A 88 3.70 -9.53 1.33
CA TYR A 88 2.88 -8.73 2.23
C TYR A 88 2.01 -9.57 3.16
N ARG A 89 1.70 -9.00 4.32
CA ARG A 89 0.61 -9.49 5.16
C ARG A 89 -0.68 -8.78 4.79
N VAL A 90 -1.80 -9.49 4.83
CA VAL A 90 -3.11 -8.89 4.50
C VAL A 90 -4.00 -8.88 5.73
N VAL A 91 -4.42 -7.69 6.13
CA VAL A 91 -5.49 -7.48 7.11
C VAL A 91 -6.79 -7.22 6.34
N ARG A 92 -7.83 -8.00 6.63
CA ARG A 92 -9.10 -7.96 5.89
C ARG A 92 -10.10 -7.01 6.57
N GLY A 93 -10.56 -5.96 5.86
CA GLY A 93 -11.53 -4.96 6.37
C GLY A 93 -12.84 -4.89 5.58
N SER A 94 -13.92 -4.31 6.14
CA SER A 94 -15.21 -4.12 5.43
C SER A 94 -15.59 -2.63 5.37
N SER A 95 -15.89 -2.11 4.18
CA SER A 95 -16.21 -0.69 3.98
C SER A 95 -17.70 -0.30 4.15
N GLN A 96 -18.60 -1.24 4.49
CA GLN A 96 -20.06 -0.96 4.58
C GLN A 96 -20.68 -1.20 5.96
N ARG A 97 -20.12 -2.09 6.80
CA ARG A 97 -20.59 -2.37 8.17
C ARG A 97 -19.47 -2.72 9.16
N GLY A 98 -18.21 -2.49 8.80
CA GLY A 98 -17.06 -2.98 9.56
C GLY A 98 -15.75 -2.23 9.31
N GLY A 99 -15.83 -0.91 9.09
CA GLY A 99 -14.64 -0.05 9.05
C GLY A 99 -13.86 -0.18 10.35
N ASP A 100 -14.60 -0.28 11.45
CA ASP A 100 -14.11 -0.49 12.81
C ASP A 100 -13.40 -1.84 12.98
N VAL A 101 -13.86 -2.89 12.29
CA VAL A 101 -13.24 -4.23 12.34
C VAL A 101 -11.91 -4.25 11.59
N GLY A 102 -11.84 -3.58 10.44
CA GLY A 102 -10.59 -3.41 9.69
C GLY A 102 -9.56 -2.61 10.48
N LEU A 103 -9.99 -1.49 11.07
CA LEU A 103 -9.15 -0.64 11.91
C LEU A 103 -8.65 -1.39 13.15
N LEU A 104 -9.51 -2.16 13.83
CA LEU A 104 -9.14 -2.96 15.00
C LEU A 104 -8.09 -4.02 14.64
N GLY A 105 -8.25 -4.68 13.48
CA GLY A 105 -7.26 -5.64 12.98
C GLY A 105 -5.88 -5.01 12.76
N LEU A 106 -5.85 -3.80 12.19
CA LEU A 106 -4.61 -3.05 12.01
C LEU A 106 -3.98 -2.64 13.34
N VAL A 107 -4.77 -2.11 14.27
CA VAL A 107 -4.28 -1.72 15.60
C VAL A 107 -3.69 -2.91 16.35
N ARG A 108 -4.33 -4.09 16.26
CA ARG A 108 -3.79 -5.33 16.85
C ARG A 108 -2.45 -5.73 16.24
N TYR A 109 -2.34 -5.66 14.91
CA TYR A 109 -1.09 -5.98 14.20
C TYR A 109 0.02 -4.97 14.52
N LEU A 110 -0.29 -3.68 14.55
CA LEU A 110 0.64 -2.62 14.93
C LEU A 110 1.15 -2.83 16.36
N ARG A 111 0.28 -3.15 17.31
CA ARG A 111 0.67 -3.42 18.71
C ARG A 111 1.59 -4.63 18.89
N GLN A 112 1.71 -5.49 17.88
CA GLN A 112 2.68 -6.60 17.85
C GLN A 112 4.05 -6.18 17.28
N GLY A 113 4.27 -4.88 17.04
CA GLY A 113 5.48 -4.35 16.42
C GLY A 113 5.46 -4.39 14.89
N GLY A 114 4.30 -4.66 14.29
CA GLY A 114 4.15 -4.72 12.84
C GLY A 114 4.19 -3.33 12.18
N GLU A 115 4.42 -3.33 10.87
CA GLU A 115 4.37 -2.14 10.02
C GLU A 115 3.16 -2.19 9.09
N VAL A 116 2.47 -1.07 8.88
CA VAL A 116 1.26 -1.03 8.03
C VAL A 116 1.40 0.02 6.94
N ALA A 117 0.95 -0.26 5.72
CA ALA A 117 0.68 0.76 4.70
C ALA A 117 -0.82 1.01 4.52
N LEU A 118 -1.21 2.29 4.49
CA LEU A 118 -2.58 2.74 4.29
C LEU A 118 -2.66 3.78 3.17
N THR A 119 -3.74 3.70 2.39
CA THR A 119 -4.15 4.72 1.42
C THR A 119 -5.22 5.62 2.04
N PRO A 120 -4.85 6.81 2.56
CA PRO A 120 -5.77 7.59 3.38
C PRO A 120 -6.86 8.29 2.55
N ASP A 121 -6.72 8.39 1.24
CA ASP A 121 -7.77 8.78 0.29
C ASP A 121 -8.87 7.71 0.14
N GLY A 122 -8.57 6.47 0.52
CA GLY A 122 -9.50 5.34 0.57
C GLY A 122 -10.02 4.91 -0.82
N PRO A 123 -10.73 3.79 -0.91
CA PRO A 123 -10.99 3.10 -2.20
C PRO A 123 -11.96 3.81 -3.14
N ARG A 124 -12.61 4.90 -2.69
CA ARG A 124 -13.60 5.68 -3.47
C ARG A 124 -13.22 7.15 -3.57
N GLY A 125 -12.02 7.51 -3.10
CA GLY A 125 -11.55 8.88 -3.07
C GLY A 125 -12.38 9.81 -2.17
N PRO A 126 -12.34 11.13 -2.41
CA PRO A 126 -11.63 11.78 -3.53
C PRO A 126 -10.11 11.59 -3.49
N ALA A 127 -9.47 11.60 -4.66
CA ALA A 127 -8.01 11.42 -4.80
C ALA A 127 -7.24 12.44 -3.97
N GLU A 128 -6.18 11.96 -3.32
CA GLU A 128 -5.22 12.79 -2.59
C GLU A 128 -5.88 13.65 -1.48
N ARG A 129 -7.02 13.19 -0.96
CA ARG A 129 -7.69 13.80 0.21
C ARG A 129 -7.66 12.86 1.39
N MET A 130 -6.95 13.25 2.44
CA MET A 130 -6.78 12.44 3.63
C MET A 130 -8.10 12.24 4.39
N LYS A 131 -8.42 10.99 4.72
CA LYS A 131 -9.48 10.59 5.65
C LYS A 131 -8.91 10.29 7.04
N PRO A 132 -9.71 10.41 8.11
CA PRO A 132 -9.21 10.29 9.48
C PRO A 132 -8.74 8.88 9.87
N GLY A 133 -9.14 7.83 9.14
CA GLY A 133 -8.90 6.44 9.55
C GLY A 133 -7.44 6.06 9.78
N ALA A 134 -6.51 6.59 8.97
CA ALA A 134 -5.09 6.32 9.15
C ALA A 134 -4.51 6.99 10.41
N LEU A 135 -4.96 8.22 10.71
CA LEU A 135 -4.57 8.96 11.91
C LEU A 135 -5.15 8.33 13.17
N ALA A 136 -6.42 7.92 13.13
CA ALA A 136 -7.05 7.19 14.22
C ALA A 136 -6.32 5.87 14.52
N ALA A 137 -5.90 5.13 13.48
CA ALA A 137 -5.08 3.92 13.65
C ALA A 137 -3.77 4.23 14.38
N ALA A 138 -3.10 5.32 13.99
CA ALA A 138 -1.84 5.75 14.58
C ALA A 138 -2.00 6.05 16.07
N GLN A 139 -3.01 6.85 16.43
CA GLN A 139 -3.32 7.22 17.81
C GLN A 139 -3.62 5.99 18.67
N HIS A 140 -4.51 5.10 18.21
CA HIS A 140 -4.88 3.90 18.97
C HIS A 140 -3.74 2.88 19.14
N ALA A 141 -2.77 2.88 18.24
CA ALA A 141 -1.61 2.00 18.26
C ALA A 141 -0.36 2.66 18.86
N ASN A 142 -0.40 3.94 19.23
CA ASN A 142 0.79 4.75 19.58
C ASN A 142 1.90 4.65 18.49
N ALA A 143 1.48 4.57 17.23
CA ALA A 143 2.37 4.41 16.09
C ALA A 143 2.95 5.75 15.63
N VAL A 144 4.15 5.72 15.05
CA VAL A 144 4.66 6.84 14.25
C VAL A 144 4.15 6.73 12.83
N VAL A 145 3.95 7.86 12.17
CA VAL A 145 3.51 7.94 10.78
C VAL A 145 4.65 8.41 9.89
N ILE A 146 4.82 7.76 8.75
CA ILE A 146 5.72 8.17 7.66
C ILE A 146 4.88 8.39 6.41
N ALA A 147 4.94 9.58 5.83
CA ALA A 147 4.36 9.82 4.52
C ALA A 147 5.32 9.33 3.42
N ALA A 148 4.79 8.58 2.45
CA ALA A 148 5.54 8.06 1.32
C ALA A 148 4.96 8.60 0.01
N GLY A 149 5.83 9.20 -0.81
CA GLY A 149 5.49 9.71 -2.13
C GLY A 149 6.31 9.02 -3.22
N ALA A 150 5.76 8.95 -4.42
CA ALA A 150 6.49 8.46 -5.59
C ALA A 150 6.19 9.29 -6.84
N ARG A 151 7.21 9.41 -7.69
CA ARG A 151 7.13 10.03 -9.02
C ARG A 151 7.83 9.14 -10.02
N ALA A 152 7.15 8.80 -11.11
CA ALA A 152 7.77 8.14 -12.25
C ALA A 152 8.19 9.18 -13.30
N SER A 153 9.36 9.00 -13.93
CA SER A 153 9.80 9.83 -15.06
C SER A 153 8.89 9.70 -16.29
N SER A 154 8.22 8.56 -16.43
CA SER A 154 7.26 8.26 -17.49
C SER A 154 6.27 7.22 -17.00
N ALA A 155 4.97 7.48 -17.18
CA ALA A 155 3.91 6.60 -16.74
C ALA A 155 2.74 6.60 -17.72
N TRP A 156 1.98 5.50 -17.73
CA TRP A 156 0.60 5.52 -18.16
C TRP A 156 -0.27 5.92 -16.98
N TRP A 157 -1.16 6.88 -17.22
CA TRP A 157 -2.10 7.39 -16.24
C TRP A 157 -3.47 6.82 -16.58
N VAL A 158 -4.01 5.98 -15.70
CA VAL A 158 -5.34 5.42 -15.90
C VAL A 158 -6.37 6.51 -15.61
N GLU A 159 -7.38 6.64 -16.46
CA GLU A 159 -8.51 7.54 -16.25
C GLU A 159 -9.48 6.93 -15.23
N SER A 160 -9.04 6.94 -13.98
CA SER A 160 -9.76 6.46 -12.81
C SER A 160 -9.90 7.58 -11.79
N TRP A 161 -10.76 7.39 -10.79
CA TRP A 161 -10.98 8.38 -9.73
C TRP A 161 -9.69 8.81 -9.03
N ASP A 162 -8.70 7.91 -8.92
CA ASP A 162 -7.40 8.14 -8.27
C ASP A 162 -6.29 8.54 -9.24
N ARG A 163 -6.53 8.49 -10.56
CA ARG A 163 -5.49 8.67 -11.59
C ARG A 163 -4.30 7.71 -11.36
N PHE A 164 -4.57 6.41 -11.35
CA PHE A 164 -3.58 5.39 -11.04
C PHE A 164 -2.33 5.50 -11.93
N CYS A 165 -1.16 5.53 -11.30
CA CYS A 165 0.15 5.60 -11.95
C CYS A 165 0.69 4.20 -12.25
N LEU A 166 0.81 3.86 -13.53
CA LEU A 166 1.54 2.69 -14.00
C LEU A 166 2.86 3.14 -14.67
N PRO A 167 4.01 3.07 -13.99
CA PRO A 167 5.27 3.47 -14.60
C PRO A 167 5.60 2.62 -15.83
N ARG A 168 6.07 3.27 -16.90
CA ARG A 168 6.45 2.61 -18.16
C ARG A 168 7.71 1.75 -17.97
N PRO A 169 8.01 0.81 -18.89
CA PRO A 169 9.28 0.09 -18.87
C PRO A 169 10.48 1.03 -18.76
N PHE A 170 11.47 0.66 -17.94
CA PHE A 170 12.73 1.40 -17.73
C PHE A 170 12.58 2.81 -17.12
N ALA A 171 11.39 3.17 -16.65
CA ALA A 171 11.13 4.44 -15.97
C ALA A 171 12.02 4.57 -14.72
N LYS A 172 12.47 5.81 -14.47
CA LYS A 172 13.04 6.17 -13.16
C LYS A 172 11.88 6.41 -12.20
N VAL A 173 11.96 5.82 -11.01
CA VAL A 173 10.95 5.98 -9.95
C VAL A 173 11.62 6.61 -8.75
N ASP A 174 11.37 7.91 -8.56
CA ASP A 174 11.83 8.65 -7.38
C ASP A 174 10.84 8.39 -6.24
N ILE A 175 11.32 7.89 -5.10
CA ILE A 175 10.55 7.66 -3.88
C ILE A 175 11.10 8.58 -2.79
N VAL A 176 10.19 9.20 -2.04
CA VAL A 176 10.52 10.04 -0.90
C VAL A 176 9.74 9.56 0.32
N TYR A 177 10.44 9.41 1.43
CA TYR A 177 9.86 9.19 2.76
C TYR A 177 10.03 10.44 3.61
N SER A 178 8.99 10.85 4.32
CA SER A 178 9.09 11.95 5.29
C SER A 178 9.84 11.53 6.55
N ALA A 179 10.29 12.50 7.34
CA ALA A 179 10.59 12.25 8.75
C ALA A 179 9.35 11.66 9.46
N PRO A 180 9.54 10.79 10.46
CA PRO A 180 8.42 10.23 11.21
C PRO A 180 7.76 11.30 12.07
N PHE A 181 6.43 11.30 12.15
CA PHE A 181 5.66 12.21 13.00
C PHE A 181 4.63 11.46 13.84
N GLY A 182 4.30 12.02 15.00
CA GLY A 182 3.23 11.54 15.88
C GLY A 182 1.87 12.15 15.53
N VAL A 183 0.81 11.58 16.12
CA VAL A 183 -0.60 12.00 15.95
C VAL A 183 -1.29 11.98 17.31
#